data_AF-A0A2V6SFX7-F1
#
_entry.id   AF-A0A2V6SFX7-F1
#
_cell.length_a   1.000
_cell.length_b   1.000
_cell.length_c   1.000
_cell.angle_alpha   90.00
_cell.angle_beta   90.00
_cell.angle_gamma   90.00
#
_symmetry.space_group_name_H-M   'P 1'
#
loop_
_entity.id
_entity.type
_entity.pdbx_description
1 polymer ?
#
loop_
_entity_poly.entity_id
_entity_poly.type
_entity_poly.pdbx_seq_one_letter_code
_entity_poly.pdbx_strand_id
1 'polypeptide(L)'
;QMWTPVRLNDGSTFPYGFGWDVAERRGHRAISHTGITGTELSRFPDDRLTVIVLTNLGAHIGARLPVSPWGLTLGVAGRYIPGMLVSTQKAEPDPDPAATERLRDILGRLARGEDVPTVNPRLPGYVGKNVLAERLRTLQSFTFVTCDDVRARNMEMLGERVSRICHYRLVNAEETRYYSFFLTGDNRVATFWSTTE
;
A
#
# COMPACT_ATOMS: atom_id res chain seq x y z
N GLN A 1 8.11 17.56 14.15
CA GLN A 1 8.71 17.93 12.86
C GLN A 1 9.20 16.71 12.08
N MET A 2 9.92 15.76 12.70
CA MET A 2 10.39 14.56 12.00
C MET A 2 9.29 13.66 11.42
N TRP A 3 8.10 13.62 12.02
CA TRP A 3 6.98 12.76 11.58
C TRP A 3 5.88 13.53 10.85
N THR A 4 6.26 14.59 10.15
CA THR A 4 5.38 15.42 9.34
C THR A 4 5.71 15.20 7.87
N PRO A 5 4.73 14.94 7.00
CA PRO A 5 4.97 14.86 5.56
C PRO A 5 5.67 16.12 5.04
N VAL A 6 6.69 15.95 4.20
CA VAL A 6 7.36 17.07 3.54
C VAL A 6 6.51 17.67 2.43
N ARG A 7 6.72 18.95 2.16
CA ARG A 7 6.15 19.66 1.02
C ARG A 7 7.20 19.81 -0.07
N LEU A 8 6.85 19.42 -1.29
CA LEU A 8 7.72 19.47 -2.47
C LEU A 8 7.71 20.87 -3.10
N ASN A 9 8.65 21.12 -4.00
CA ASN A 9 8.79 22.42 -4.70
C ASN A 9 7.55 22.80 -5.53
N ASP A 10 6.78 21.81 -5.98
CA ASP A 10 5.53 22.01 -6.71
C ASP A 10 4.31 22.22 -5.79
N GLY A 11 4.52 22.28 -4.47
CA GLY A 11 3.48 22.51 -3.46
C GLY A 11 2.78 21.24 -2.97
N SER A 12 2.95 20.09 -3.62
CA SER A 12 2.35 18.83 -3.17
C SER A 12 3.05 18.24 -1.95
N THR A 13 2.38 17.35 -1.20
CA THR A 13 2.99 16.63 -0.07
C THR A 13 3.54 15.27 -0.48
N PHE A 14 4.64 14.86 0.15
CA PHE A 14 5.19 13.50 0.03
C PHE A 14 5.19 12.82 1.41
N PRO A 15 4.79 11.55 1.53
CA PRO A 15 4.58 10.85 2.81
C PRO A 15 5.90 10.43 3.49
N TYR A 16 6.83 11.37 3.64
CA TYR A 16 8.14 11.18 4.27
C TYR A 16 8.53 12.43 5.07
N GLY A 17 9.30 12.27 6.14
CA GLY A 17 9.82 13.36 6.96
C GLY A 17 11.12 12.98 7.66
N PHE A 18 12.19 13.75 7.46
CA PHE A 18 13.50 13.61 8.14
C PHE A 18 13.95 12.16 8.42
N GLY A 19 13.88 11.28 7.43
CA GLY A 19 14.30 9.89 7.57
C GLY A 19 13.18 8.90 7.94
N TRP A 20 11.91 9.28 7.83
CA TRP A 20 10.77 8.45 8.24
C TRP A 20 9.68 8.45 7.19
N ASP A 21 9.18 7.27 6.84
CA ASP A 21 7.90 7.14 6.16
C ASP A 21 6.78 7.58 7.12
N VAL A 22 5.87 8.39 6.61
CA VAL A 22 4.71 8.90 7.33
C VAL A 22 3.45 8.47 6.60
N ALA A 23 2.74 7.50 7.17
CA ALA A 23 1.59 6.88 6.55
C ALA A 23 0.40 6.77 7.51
N GLU A 24 -0.71 6.28 6.97
CA GLU A 24 -1.87 5.84 7.73
C GLU A 24 -2.17 4.39 7.35
N ARG A 25 -2.64 3.58 8.30
CA ARG A 25 -3.14 2.22 8.10
C ARG A 25 -4.56 2.16 8.64
N ARG A 26 -5.55 2.29 7.75
CA ARG A 26 -7.00 2.27 8.08
C ARG A 26 -7.38 3.17 9.27
N GLY A 27 -6.90 4.41 9.29
CA GLY A 27 -7.15 5.37 10.37
C GLY A 27 -6.06 5.43 11.45
N HIS A 28 -5.13 4.47 11.47
CA HIS A 28 -4.02 4.45 12.43
C HIS A 28 -2.78 5.10 11.86
N ARG A 29 -2.30 6.15 12.49
CA ARG A 29 -1.06 6.83 12.07
C ARG A 29 0.13 5.89 12.23
N ALA A 30 0.91 5.72 11.16
CA ALA A 30 2.05 4.84 11.10
C ALA A 30 3.32 5.61 10.71
N ILE A 31 4.36 5.49 11.52
CA ILE A 31 5.70 6.03 11.26
C ILE A 31 6.65 4.86 11.12
N SER A 32 7.31 4.73 9.98
CA SER A 32 8.16 3.57 9.72
C SER A 32 9.45 3.91 9.02
N HIS A 33 10.41 2.99 9.09
CA HIS A 33 11.54 2.97 8.18
C HIS A 33 12.04 1.54 8.03
N THR A 34 12.47 1.22 6.81
CA THR A 34 13.06 -0.08 6.49
C THR A 34 14.57 0.03 6.36
N GLY A 35 15.28 -1.02 6.72
CA GLY A 35 16.70 -1.21 6.43
C GLY A 35 16.86 -2.28 5.36
N ILE A 36 17.79 -2.05 4.43
CA ILE A 36 18.11 -2.98 3.34
C ILE A 36 18.52 -4.38 3.86
N THR A 37 19.02 -4.45 5.10
CA THR A 37 19.40 -5.68 5.80
C THR A 37 18.21 -6.50 6.32
N GLY A 38 16.98 -6.20 5.91
CA GLY A 38 15.77 -6.89 6.37
C GLY A 38 15.38 -6.50 7.78
N THR A 39 15.65 -5.25 8.14
CA THR A 39 15.25 -4.65 9.42
C THR A 39 14.10 -3.67 9.18
N GLU A 40 13.21 -3.54 10.15
CA GLU A 40 12.06 -2.65 10.05
C GLU A 40 11.66 -2.15 11.44
N LEU A 41 11.35 -0.86 11.53
CA LEU A 41 10.69 -0.26 12.67
C LEU A 41 9.38 0.34 12.20
N SER A 42 8.29 0.02 12.90
CA SER A 42 6.99 0.68 12.74
C SER A 42 6.48 1.17 14.09
N ARG A 43 6.08 2.43 14.14
CA ARG A 43 5.50 3.10 15.31
C ARG A 43 4.10 3.58 14.99
N PHE A 44 3.18 3.32 15.92
CA PHE A 44 1.79 3.77 15.90
C PHE A 44 1.57 4.66 17.13
N PRO A 45 1.82 5.98 17.02
CA PRO A 45 1.86 6.87 18.18
C PRO A 45 0.53 6.93 18.94
N ASP A 46 -0.58 6.97 18.21
CA ASP A 46 -1.92 7.13 18.77
C ASP A 46 -2.38 5.85 19.49
N ASP A 47 -1.90 4.69 19.01
CA ASP A 47 -2.10 3.37 19.64
C ASP A 47 -1.03 3.02 20.68
N ARG A 48 -0.06 3.91 20.92
CA ARG A 48 1.07 3.72 21.85
C ARG A 48 1.86 2.43 21.61
N LEU A 49 1.97 2.02 20.35
CA LEU A 49 2.67 0.80 19.95
C LEU A 49 3.93 1.11 19.15
N THR A 50 4.99 0.34 19.39
CA THR A 50 6.18 0.33 18.53
C THR A 50 6.61 -1.12 18.35
N VAL A 51 6.83 -1.50 17.10
CA VAL A 51 7.30 -2.83 16.73
C VAL A 51 8.63 -2.68 16.00
N ILE A 52 9.62 -3.44 16.43
CA ILE A 52 10.95 -3.50 15.82
C ILE A 52 11.21 -4.95 15.44
N VAL A 53 11.53 -5.18 14.17
CA VAL A 53 11.89 -6.49 13.65
C VAL A 53 13.31 -6.40 13.08
N LEU A 54 14.18 -7.27 13.57
CA LEU A 54 15.55 -7.42 13.10
C LEU A 54 15.71 -8.84 12.57
N THR A 55 16.07 -8.97 11.30
CA THR A 55 16.33 -10.27 10.66
C THR A 55 17.73 -10.30 10.05
N ASN A 56 18.18 -11.50 9.70
CA ASN A 56 19.34 -11.74 8.85
C ASN A 56 18.92 -12.06 7.39
N LEU A 57 17.69 -11.71 7.00
CA LEU A 57 17.10 -12.00 5.69
C LEU A 57 17.27 -10.83 4.69
N GLY A 58 18.16 -9.89 4.99
CA GLY A 58 18.47 -8.78 4.10
C GLY A 58 18.94 -9.23 2.72
N ALA A 59 18.56 -8.47 1.70
CA ALA A 59 19.06 -8.68 0.35
C ALA A 59 19.22 -7.35 -0.40
N HIS A 60 19.98 -7.40 -1.50
CA HIS A 60 20.15 -6.26 -2.37
C HIS A 60 18.83 -5.90 -3.07
N ILE A 61 18.69 -4.63 -3.44
CA ILE A 61 17.52 -4.15 -4.20
C ILE A 61 17.44 -4.94 -5.51
N GLY A 62 16.31 -5.63 -5.72
CA GLY A 62 16.08 -6.47 -6.91
C GLY A 62 16.34 -7.96 -6.72
N ALA A 63 16.86 -8.38 -5.58
CA ALA A 63 17.00 -9.81 -5.26
C ALA A 63 15.62 -10.49 -5.17
N ARG A 64 15.52 -11.71 -5.70
CA ARG A 64 14.37 -12.58 -5.40
C ARG A 64 14.52 -13.10 -3.97
N LEU A 65 13.64 -12.64 -3.10
CA LEU A 65 13.60 -13.08 -1.71
C LEU A 65 12.57 -14.22 -1.56
N PRO A 66 12.99 -15.44 -1.15
CA PRO A 66 12.04 -16.51 -0.86
C PRO A 66 11.19 -16.20 0.39
N VAL A 67 11.65 -15.29 1.24
CA VAL A 67 10.95 -14.80 2.43
C VAL A 67 11.05 -13.28 2.43
N SER A 68 9.91 -12.57 2.43
CA SER A 68 9.89 -11.10 2.52
C SER A 68 10.13 -10.67 3.97
N PRO A 69 11.25 -10.01 4.31
CA PRO A 69 11.49 -9.52 5.67
C PRO A 69 10.69 -8.25 6.00
N TRP A 70 10.25 -7.51 4.98
CA TRP A 70 9.51 -6.25 5.14
C TRP A 70 8.01 -6.49 5.28
N GLY A 71 7.38 -5.73 6.18
CA GLY A 71 5.95 -5.86 6.50
C GLY A 71 5.67 -6.71 7.75
N LEU A 72 6.67 -7.39 8.30
CA LEU A 72 6.51 -8.19 9.54
C LEU A 72 6.08 -7.30 10.72
N THR A 73 6.57 -6.06 10.79
CA THR A 73 6.13 -5.13 11.83
C THR A 73 4.64 -4.81 11.76
N LEU A 74 4.08 -4.71 10.54
CA LEU A 74 2.65 -4.47 10.33
C LEU A 74 1.80 -5.67 10.78
N GLY A 75 2.20 -6.89 10.41
CA GLY A 75 1.50 -8.11 10.82
C GLY A 75 1.53 -8.35 12.34
N VAL A 76 2.62 -7.98 13.02
CA VAL A 76 2.69 -8.00 14.49
C VAL A 76 1.79 -6.91 15.07
N ALA A 77 1.89 -5.68 14.58
CA ALA A 77 1.08 -4.57 15.08
C ALA A 77 -0.43 -4.81 14.94
N GLY A 78 -0.85 -5.47 13.85
CA GLY A 78 -2.25 -5.84 13.62
C GLY A 78 -2.86 -6.80 14.64
N ARG A 79 -2.03 -7.50 15.44
CA ARG A 79 -2.52 -8.31 16.57
C ARG A 79 -2.94 -7.48 17.78
N TYR A 80 -2.44 -6.25 17.87
CA TYR A 80 -2.65 -5.35 19.01
C TYR A 80 -3.56 -4.17 18.65
N ILE A 81 -3.66 -3.81 17.36
CA ILE A 81 -4.46 -2.69 16.87
C ILE A 81 -5.68 -3.24 16.09
N PRO A 82 -6.88 -3.26 16.70
CA PRO A 82 -8.08 -3.78 16.06
C PRO A 82 -8.45 -3.00 14.79
N GLY A 83 -8.90 -3.71 13.75
CA GLY A 83 -9.38 -3.08 12.51
C GLY A 83 -8.28 -2.55 11.58
N MET A 84 -7.00 -2.60 11.96
CA MET A 84 -5.92 -2.07 11.15
C MET A 84 -5.63 -2.89 9.88
N LEU A 85 -5.69 -4.23 9.96
CA LEU A 85 -5.38 -5.13 8.84
C LEU A 85 -6.60 -5.43 7.99
N VAL A 86 -6.45 -5.30 6.67
CA VAL A 86 -7.43 -5.76 5.68
C VAL A 86 -7.60 -7.28 5.75
N SER A 87 -6.53 -8.02 6.05
CA SER A 87 -6.57 -9.49 6.16
C SER A 87 -7.54 -10.03 7.22
N THR A 88 -7.90 -9.21 8.21
CA THR A 88 -8.88 -9.56 9.25
C THR A 88 -10.32 -9.16 8.89
N GLN A 89 -10.51 -8.45 7.78
CA GLN A 89 -11.83 -7.99 7.36
C GLN A 89 -12.59 -9.10 6.64
N LYS A 90 -13.89 -9.17 6.89
CA LYS A 90 -14.79 -10.01 6.11
C LYS A 90 -14.98 -9.38 4.74
N ALA A 91 -14.78 -10.16 3.68
CA ALA A 91 -15.06 -9.70 2.34
C ALA A 91 -16.56 -9.40 2.18
N GLU A 92 -16.84 -8.18 1.72
CA GLU A 92 -18.18 -7.72 1.37
C GLU A 92 -18.51 -8.09 -0.09
N PRO A 93 -19.80 -8.13 -0.47
CA PRO A 93 -20.18 -8.20 -1.88
C PRO A 93 -19.59 -7.03 -2.66
N ASP A 94 -19.06 -7.30 -3.85
CA ASP A 94 -18.49 -6.26 -4.70
C ASP A 94 -19.59 -5.30 -5.19
N PRO A 95 -19.57 -4.02 -4.78
CA PRO A 95 -20.61 -3.07 -5.17
C PRO A 95 -20.44 -2.55 -6.60
N ASP A 96 -19.25 -2.70 -7.20
CA ASP A 96 -18.96 -2.26 -8.57
C ASP A 96 -17.93 -3.21 -9.23
N PRO A 97 -18.38 -4.36 -9.74
CA PRO A 97 -17.50 -5.33 -10.41
C PRO A 97 -16.74 -4.74 -11.61
N ALA A 98 -17.33 -3.75 -12.29
CA ALA A 98 -16.68 -3.08 -13.40
C ALA A 98 -15.50 -2.21 -12.92
N ALA A 99 -15.58 -1.58 -11.74
CA ALA A 99 -14.43 -0.92 -11.11
C ALA A 99 -13.34 -1.92 -10.74
N THR A 100 -13.71 -3.07 -10.18
CA THR A 100 -12.76 -4.13 -9.83
C THR A 100 -11.98 -4.62 -11.06
N GLU A 101 -12.66 -4.86 -12.18
CA GLU A 101 -12.01 -5.21 -13.44
C GLU A 101 -11.08 -4.11 -13.95
N ARG A 102 -11.51 -2.83 -13.88
CA ARG A 102 -10.67 -1.69 -14.26
C ARG A 102 -9.40 -1.60 -13.40
N LEU A 103 -9.51 -1.74 -12.08
CA LEU A 103 -8.34 -1.69 -11.18
C LEU A 103 -7.38 -2.85 -11.44
N ARG A 104 -7.90 -4.05 -11.73
CA ARG A 104 -7.09 -5.20 -12.14
C ARG A 104 -6.35 -4.94 -13.46
N ASP A 105 -7.05 -4.37 -14.44
CA ASP A 105 -6.43 -4.00 -15.73
C ASP A 105 -5.33 -2.96 -15.55
N ILE A 106 -5.56 -1.93 -14.72
CA ILE A 106 -4.56 -0.91 -14.38
C ILE A 106 -3.26 -1.57 -13.86
N LEU A 107 -3.37 -2.55 -12.95
CA LEU A 107 -2.18 -3.29 -12.49
C LEU A 107 -1.47 -4.00 -13.64
N GLY A 108 -2.21 -4.63 -14.55
CA GLY A 108 -1.66 -5.30 -15.74
C GLY A 108 -0.95 -4.34 -16.69
N ARG A 109 -1.54 -3.17 -16.97
CA ARG A 109 -0.95 -2.14 -17.83
C ARG A 109 0.33 -1.56 -17.23
N LEU A 110 0.30 -1.25 -15.93
CA LEU A 110 1.48 -0.79 -15.19
C LEU A 110 2.60 -1.83 -15.20
N ALA A 111 2.27 -3.13 -15.08
CA ALA A 111 3.23 -4.22 -15.16
C ALA A 111 3.92 -4.30 -16.54
N ARG A 112 3.20 -3.96 -17.62
CA ARG A 112 3.74 -3.89 -18.98
C ARG A 112 4.43 -2.56 -19.30
N GLY A 113 4.38 -1.58 -18.39
CA GLY A 113 4.92 -0.24 -18.61
C GLY A 113 4.10 0.58 -19.62
N GLU A 114 2.83 0.24 -19.78
CA GLU A 114 1.90 0.98 -20.64
C GLU A 114 1.46 2.27 -19.93
N ASP A 115 1.15 3.30 -20.72
CA ASP A 115 0.54 4.51 -20.19
C ASP A 115 -0.87 4.22 -19.69
N VAL A 116 -1.28 4.86 -18.59
CA VAL A 116 -2.59 4.66 -17.95
C VAL A 116 -3.16 6.01 -17.54
N PRO A 117 -3.92 6.69 -18.41
CA PRO A 117 -4.37 8.08 -18.15
C PRO A 117 -5.20 8.26 -16.87
N THR A 118 -5.81 7.19 -16.35
CA THR A 118 -6.64 7.17 -15.15
C THR A 118 -5.84 7.04 -13.84
N VAL A 119 -4.51 6.94 -13.91
CA VAL A 119 -3.64 6.99 -12.71
C VAL A 119 -2.92 8.32 -12.61
N ASN A 120 -2.48 8.66 -11.40
CA ASN A 120 -1.59 9.81 -11.19
C ASN A 120 -0.29 9.65 -12.02
N PRO A 121 0.14 10.66 -12.79
CA PRO A 121 1.33 10.56 -13.65
C PRO A 121 2.63 10.18 -12.93
N ARG A 122 2.72 10.42 -11.62
CA ARG A 122 3.88 10.06 -10.81
C ARG A 122 3.85 8.59 -10.37
N LEU A 123 2.68 7.94 -10.34
CA LEU A 123 2.52 6.57 -9.84
C LEU A 123 3.45 5.56 -10.51
N PRO A 124 3.62 5.52 -11.85
CA PRO A 124 4.49 4.54 -12.50
C PRO A 124 5.93 4.57 -12.00
N GLY A 125 6.45 5.74 -11.59
CA GLY A 125 7.80 5.88 -11.03
C GLY A 125 8.02 5.19 -9.69
N TYR A 126 6.93 4.83 -8.97
CA TYR A 126 6.96 4.14 -7.69
C TYR A 126 6.60 2.65 -7.80
N VAL A 127 6.30 2.15 -9.01
CA VAL A 127 5.88 0.77 -9.22
C VAL A 127 7.05 -0.07 -9.75
N GLY A 128 7.43 -1.10 -9.00
CA GLY A 128 8.35 -2.14 -9.47
C GLY A 128 7.71 -3.02 -10.54
N LYS A 129 7.71 -2.58 -11.81
CA LYS A 129 6.98 -3.24 -12.92
C LYS A 129 7.28 -4.74 -13.07
N ASN A 130 8.54 -5.15 -12.92
CA ASN A 130 8.93 -6.57 -13.05
C ASN A 130 8.37 -7.42 -11.91
N VAL A 131 8.37 -6.88 -10.69
CA VAL A 131 7.79 -7.55 -9.51
C VAL A 131 6.27 -7.69 -9.67
N LEU A 132 5.62 -6.62 -10.15
CA LEU A 132 4.19 -6.64 -10.41
C LEU A 132 3.82 -7.62 -11.53
N ALA A 133 4.58 -7.64 -12.63
CA ALA A 133 4.37 -8.57 -13.75
C ALA A 133 4.47 -10.04 -13.29
N GLU A 134 5.51 -10.37 -12.53
CA GLU A 134 5.69 -11.74 -12.02
C GLU A 134 4.55 -12.15 -11.09
N ARG A 135 4.11 -11.23 -10.21
CA ARG A 135 2.97 -11.49 -9.32
C ARG A 135 1.67 -11.76 -10.08
N LEU A 136 1.43 -11.01 -11.16
CA LEU A 136 0.23 -11.14 -11.98
C LEU A 136 0.28 -12.35 -12.92
N ARG A 137 1.46 -12.87 -13.26
CA ARG A 137 1.65 -14.03 -14.15
C ARG A 137 0.94 -15.29 -13.66
N THR A 138 0.89 -15.48 -12.34
CA THR A 138 0.25 -16.64 -11.69
C THR A 138 -1.01 -16.24 -10.92
N LEU A 139 -1.64 -15.13 -11.29
CA LEU A 139 -2.86 -14.62 -10.66
C LEU A 139 -3.98 -15.68 -10.69
N GLN A 140 -4.50 -16.02 -9.52
CA GLN A 140 -5.63 -16.94 -9.37
C GLN A 140 -6.94 -16.18 -9.07
N SER A 141 -6.88 -15.19 -8.19
CA SER A 141 -8.05 -14.36 -7.87
C SER A 141 -7.68 -12.93 -7.50
N PHE A 142 -8.61 -12.02 -7.78
CA PHE A 142 -8.57 -10.62 -7.36
C PHE A 142 -9.97 -10.26 -6.86
N THR A 143 -10.15 -10.21 -5.53
CA THR A 143 -11.45 -10.17 -4.88
C THR A 143 -11.60 -8.90 -4.07
N PHE A 144 -12.71 -8.19 -4.25
CA PHE A 144 -13.08 -7.07 -3.39
C PHE A 144 -13.17 -7.49 -1.92
N VAL A 145 -12.69 -6.65 -1.01
CA VAL A 145 -12.80 -6.88 0.44
C VAL A 145 -13.72 -5.84 1.07
N THR A 146 -13.38 -4.56 0.98
CA THR A 146 -14.15 -3.44 1.54
C THR A 146 -13.65 -2.11 0.97
N CYS A 147 -14.37 -1.01 1.18
CA CYS A 147 -13.87 0.34 0.94
C CYS A 147 -14.04 1.23 2.18
N ASP A 148 -13.00 1.98 2.52
CA ASP A 148 -13.05 3.00 3.56
C ASP A 148 -13.36 4.38 2.92
N ASP A 149 -14.37 5.09 3.43
CA ASP A 149 -14.58 6.52 3.12
C ASP A 149 -13.59 7.36 3.94
N VAL A 150 -12.77 8.13 3.24
CA VAL A 150 -11.68 8.93 3.83
C VAL A 150 -11.83 10.42 3.53
N ARG A 151 -12.99 10.86 3.04
CA ARG A 151 -13.26 12.28 2.75
C ARG A 151 -13.04 13.15 3.98
N ALA A 152 -13.45 12.71 5.16
CA ALA A 152 -13.25 13.47 6.39
C ALA A 152 -11.77 13.60 6.83
N ARG A 153 -10.87 12.73 6.33
CA ARG A 153 -9.47 12.66 6.79
C ARG A 153 -8.53 13.65 6.11
N ASN A 154 -8.99 14.40 5.11
CA ASN A 154 -8.15 15.38 4.39
C ASN A 154 -6.83 14.81 3.83
N MET A 155 -6.83 13.52 3.49
CA MET A 155 -5.69 12.82 2.95
C MET A 155 -5.41 13.20 1.49
N GLU A 156 -4.12 13.38 1.20
CA GLU A 156 -3.57 13.54 -0.14
C GLU A 156 -2.52 12.47 -0.42
N MET A 157 -2.50 11.96 -1.66
CA MET A 157 -1.52 11.01 -2.15
C MET A 157 -0.96 11.51 -3.47
N LEU A 158 0.36 11.72 -3.52
CA LEU A 158 1.06 12.24 -4.70
C LEU A 158 0.46 13.56 -5.25
N GLY A 159 -0.08 14.40 -4.36
CA GLY A 159 -0.74 15.66 -4.70
C GLY A 159 -2.20 15.56 -5.12
N GLU A 160 -2.80 14.36 -5.08
CA GLU A 160 -4.22 14.16 -5.37
C GLU A 160 -5.01 13.90 -4.07
N ARG A 161 -6.17 14.55 -3.94
CA ARG A 161 -7.08 14.40 -2.81
C ARG A 161 -7.79 13.04 -2.88
N VAL A 162 -7.63 12.22 -1.84
CA VAL A 162 -8.24 10.89 -1.77
C VAL A 162 -9.63 10.96 -1.14
N SER A 163 -10.61 10.35 -1.79
CA SER A 163 -12.01 10.27 -1.32
C SER A 163 -12.32 8.91 -0.69
N ARG A 164 -11.77 7.83 -1.23
CA ARG A 164 -12.00 6.45 -0.78
C ARG A 164 -10.75 5.61 -0.92
N ILE A 165 -10.59 4.62 -0.04
CA ILE A 165 -9.59 3.57 -0.19
C ILE A 165 -10.34 2.26 -0.39
N CYS A 166 -10.12 1.58 -1.52
CA CYS A 166 -10.75 0.29 -1.78
C CYS A 166 -9.73 -0.84 -1.71
N HIS A 167 -10.09 -1.89 -0.98
CA HIS A 167 -9.21 -2.96 -0.59
C HIS A 167 -9.56 -4.26 -1.31
N TYR A 168 -8.53 -4.94 -1.81
CA TYR A 168 -8.67 -6.14 -2.62
C TYR A 168 -7.71 -7.21 -2.13
N ARG A 169 -8.18 -8.46 -2.08
CA ARG A 169 -7.34 -9.62 -1.87
C ARG A 169 -6.93 -10.18 -3.22
N LEU A 170 -5.62 -10.22 -3.46
CA LEU A 170 -5.00 -10.86 -4.60
C LEU A 170 -4.38 -12.18 -4.14
N VAL A 171 -4.76 -13.28 -4.78
CA VAL A 171 -4.15 -14.60 -4.56
C VAL A 171 -3.46 -15.03 -5.84
N ASN A 172 -2.19 -15.43 -5.74
CA ASN A 172 -1.45 -16.05 -6.83
C ASN A 172 -0.86 -17.39 -6.36
N ALA A 173 -0.01 -18.02 -7.18
CA ALA A 173 0.55 -19.33 -6.85
C ALA A 173 1.50 -19.35 -5.62
N GLU A 174 2.02 -18.20 -5.19
CA GLU A 174 3.06 -18.10 -4.15
C GLU A 174 2.58 -17.40 -2.87
N GLU A 175 1.69 -16.40 -3.00
CA GLU A 175 1.30 -15.54 -1.89
C GLU A 175 -0.17 -15.07 -1.98
N THR A 176 -0.71 -14.68 -0.82
CA THR A 176 -1.87 -13.80 -0.72
C THR A 176 -1.39 -12.41 -0.37
N ARG A 177 -1.90 -11.40 -1.09
CA ARG A 177 -1.54 -10.01 -0.89
C ARG A 177 -2.76 -9.11 -0.92
N TYR A 178 -2.77 -8.11 -0.06
CA TYR A 178 -3.85 -7.14 0.05
C TYR A 178 -3.42 -5.86 -0.66
N TYR A 179 -4.21 -5.44 -1.65
CA TYR A 179 -4.02 -4.21 -2.40
C TYR A 179 -4.99 -3.15 -1.86
N SER A 180 -4.50 -1.95 -1.59
CA SER A 180 -5.29 -0.80 -1.17
C SER A 180 -5.14 0.31 -2.20
N PHE A 181 -6.20 0.59 -2.96
CA PHE A 181 -6.22 1.63 -3.98
C PHE A 181 -6.75 2.93 -3.38
N PHE A 182 -5.96 3.99 -3.46
CA PHE A 182 -6.33 5.34 -3.02
C PHE A 182 -6.97 6.06 -4.19
N LEU A 183 -8.28 6.24 -4.13
CA LEU A 183 -9.08 6.76 -5.23
C LEU A 183 -9.53 8.19 -4.97
N THR A 184 -9.49 9.01 -6.00
CA THR A 184 -10.00 10.39 -5.99
C THR A 184 -11.53 10.43 -6.09
N GLY A 185 -12.13 11.61 -5.96
CA GLY A 185 -13.59 11.79 -6.13
C GLY A 185 -14.11 11.45 -7.53
N ASP A 186 -13.26 11.55 -8.56
CA ASP A 186 -13.53 11.20 -9.96
C ASP A 186 -13.00 9.81 -10.35
N ASN A 187 -12.71 8.95 -9.37
CA ASN A 187 -12.30 7.55 -9.55
C ASN A 187 -10.94 7.34 -10.24
N ARG A 188 -10.07 8.35 -10.25
CA ARG A 188 -8.65 8.18 -10.62
C ARG A 188 -7.90 7.46 -9.50
N VAL A 189 -6.84 6.74 -9.87
CA VAL A 189 -5.94 6.09 -8.90
C VAL A 189 -4.81 7.04 -8.55
N ALA A 190 -4.88 7.64 -7.36
CA ALA A 190 -3.81 8.50 -6.86
C ALA A 190 -2.55 7.67 -6.58
N THR A 191 -2.72 6.55 -5.87
CA THR A 191 -1.68 5.53 -5.66
C THR A 191 -2.32 4.21 -5.24
N PHE A 192 -1.53 3.15 -5.15
CA PHE A 192 -1.94 1.94 -4.45
C PHE A 192 -0.79 1.40 -3.61
N TRP A 193 -1.12 0.79 -2.49
CA TRP A 193 -0.18 0.02 -1.68
C TRP A 193 -0.54 -1.44 -1.76
N SER A 194 0.46 -2.29 -1.50
CA SER A 194 0.20 -3.71 -1.30
C SER A 194 1.03 -4.26 -0.15
N THR A 195 0.43 -5.16 0.60
CA THR A 195 0.95 -5.71 1.85
C THR A 195 0.61 -7.19 1.91
N THR A 196 1.51 -8.00 2.48
CA THR A 196 1.22 -9.42 2.75
C THR A 196 0.40 -9.62 4.02
N GLU A 197 0.27 -8.54 4.82
CA GLU A 197 -0.43 -8.43 6.12
C GLU A 197 -0.46 -9.68 6.99
#